data_AF-A0A8T7J9N4-F1
#
_entry.id   AF-A0A8T7J9N4-F1
#
_cell.length_a   1.000
_cell.length_b   1.000
_cell.length_c   1.000
_cell.angle_alpha   90.00
_cell.angle_beta   90.00
_cell.angle_gamma   90.00
#
_symmetry.space_group_name_H-M   'P 1'
#
loop_
_entity.id
_entity.type
_entity.pdbx_description
1 polymer ?
#
loop_
_entity_poly.entity_id
_entity_poly.type
_entity_poly.pdbx_seq_one_letter_code
_entity_poly.pdbx_strand_id
1 'polypeptide(L)'
;MGDLQGFGFVLPHWAYWGWLAVMPLILLWLDSKKKNDSTESKDIMDEVDKAMAEMEGDDPYASIEPNALTKSIDWLSNASGVFVALWTVNAVVFYFYEVVMRYIFNLPTIWVHESSYLLFGMQYLLTGAFALLHGSHVRVDIVYVKLPPLGRVGMDILTSIFFFVFALAMLWTSWTFMISSMEMGEISLETWGIQYWPIKMTMFIGSILILLAGVSKLTKDILLFKQMSQGGAA
;
A
#
# COMPACT_ATOMS: atom_id res chain seq x y z
N MET A 1 -17.20 -21.01 -24.04
CA MET A 1 -18.33 -20.34 -23.34
C MET A 1 -19.51 -21.29 -23.02
N GLY A 2 -19.42 -22.61 -23.27
CA GLY A 2 -20.47 -23.58 -22.89
C GLY A 2 -20.45 -23.97 -21.41
N ASP A 3 -19.28 -23.97 -20.76
CA ASP A 3 -19.12 -24.43 -19.36
C ASP A 3 -19.51 -23.40 -18.29
N LEU A 4 -19.95 -22.19 -18.69
CA LEU A 4 -20.32 -21.11 -17.77
C LEU A 4 -21.82 -21.00 -17.50
N GLN A 5 -22.65 -21.84 -18.13
CA GLN A 5 -24.12 -21.75 -18.04
C GLN A 5 -24.69 -22.10 -16.65
N GLY A 6 -23.91 -22.74 -15.77
CA GLY A 6 -24.29 -23.02 -14.38
C GLY A 6 -23.88 -21.95 -13.37
N PHE A 7 -23.07 -20.97 -13.80
CA PHE A 7 -22.63 -19.86 -12.95
C PHE A 7 -23.43 -18.60 -13.32
N GLY A 8 -23.74 -17.76 -12.33
CA GLY A 8 -24.47 -16.51 -12.56
C GLY A 8 -23.68 -15.48 -13.38
N PHE A 9 -23.85 -14.19 -13.08
CA PHE A 9 -23.10 -13.13 -13.76
C PHE A 9 -21.57 -13.27 -13.57
N VAL A 10 -20.82 -13.22 -14.67
CA VAL A 10 -19.35 -13.21 -14.69
C VAL A 10 -18.86 -11.83 -15.13
N LEU A 11 -18.04 -11.19 -14.30
CA LEU A 11 -17.50 -9.87 -14.60
C LEU A 11 -16.46 -9.97 -15.75
N PRO A 12 -16.63 -9.20 -16.85
CA PRO A 12 -15.63 -9.14 -17.90
C PRO A 12 -14.31 -8.55 -17.40
N HIS A 13 -13.17 -9.09 -17.84
CA HIS A 13 -11.85 -8.64 -17.38
C HIS A 13 -11.61 -7.13 -17.63
N TRP A 14 -12.00 -6.62 -18.78
CA TRP A 14 -11.86 -5.20 -19.11
C TRP A 14 -12.70 -4.30 -18.18
N ALA A 15 -13.87 -4.77 -17.76
CA ALA A 15 -14.74 -4.04 -16.85
C ALA A 15 -14.13 -4.00 -15.45
N TYR A 16 -13.54 -5.12 -15.00
CA TYR A 16 -12.82 -5.19 -13.73
C TYR A 16 -11.62 -4.23 -13.70
N TRP A 17 -10.71 -4.34 -14.68
CA TRP A 17 -9.52 -3.49 -14.74
C TRP A 17 -9.87 -2.01 -14.95
N GLY A 18 -10.84 -1.73 -15.83
CA GLY A 18 -11.34 -0.37 -16.04
C GLY A 18 -11.93 0.22 -14.77
N TRP A 19 -12.72 -0.55 -14.03
CA TRP A 19 -13.30 -0.10 -12.76
C TRP A 19 -12.24 0.20 -11.72
N LEU A 20 -11.26 -0.69 -11.52
CA LEU A 20 -10.17 -0.47 -10.55
C LEU A 20 -9.32 0.77 -10.86
N ALA A 21 -9.13 1.09 -12.14
CA ALA A 21 -8.41 2.29 -12.55
C ALA A 21 -9.24 3.58 -12.37
N VAL A 22 -10.53 3.53 -12.67
CA VAL A 22 -11.41 4.71 -12.70
C VAL A 22 -11.96 5.05 -11.32
N MET A 23 -12.32 4.06 -10.51
CA MET A 23 -13.02 4.24 -9.24
C MET A 23 -12.27 5.14 -8.25
N PRO A 24 -10.95 4.99 -8.01
CA PRO A 24 -10.21 5.90 -7.12
C PRO A 24 -10.24 7.35 -7.59
N LEU A 25 -10.16 7.57 -8.91
CA LEU A 25 -10.20 8.92 -9.49
C LEU A 25 -11.57 9.57 -9.31
N ILE A 26 -12.65 8.79 -9.47
CA ILE A 26 -14.02 9.25 -9.22
C ILE A 26 -14.16 9.62 -7.74
N LEU A 27 -13.71 8.76 -6.81
CA LEU A 27 -13.85 9.05 -5.39
C LEU A 27 -13.03 10.27 -4.96
N LEU A 28 -11.80 10.42 -5.44
CA LEU A 28 -10.99 11.63 -5.18
C LEU A 28 -11.66 12.89 -5.73
N TRP A 29 -12.29 12.80 -6.90
CA TRP A 29 -13.04 13.91 -7.48
C TRP A 29 -14.31 14.25 -6.69
N LEU A 30 -15.04 13.23 -6.21
CA LEU A 30 -16.20 13.42 -5.35
C LEU A 30 -15.83 14.01 -4.00
N ASP A 31 -14.72 13.58 -3.41
CA ASP A 31 -14.18 14.12 -2.15
C ASP A 31 -13.79 15.60 -2.31
N SER A 32 -13.09 15.94 -3.40
CA SER A 32 -12.74 17.33 -3.73
C SER A 32 -13.96 18.24 -3.87
N LYS A 33 -15.11 17.69 -4.33
CA LYS A 33 -16.39 18.42 -4.37
C LYS A 33 -17.08 18.50 -3.02
N LYS A 34 -17.05 17.43 -2.22
CA LYS A 34 -17.71 17.36 -0.91
C LYS A 34 -17.01 18.21 0.15
N LYS A 35 -15.70 18.43 0.02
CA LYS A 35 -14.94 19.40 0.83
C LYS A 35 -15.48 20.85 0.73
N ASN A 36 -16.30 21.13 -0.30
CA ASN A 36 -16.96 22.41 -0.50
C ASN A 36 -18.39 22.48 0.10
N ASP A 37 -18.93 21.36 0.59
CA ASP A 37 -20.28 21.27 1.15
C ASP A 37 -20.33 20.39 2.42
N SER A 38 -20.41 21.08 3.56
CA SER A 38 -20.95 20.64 4.86
C SER A 38 -20.08 19.84 5.86
N THR A 39 -19.97 20.48 7.03
CA THR A 39 -19.77 20.10 8.44
C THR A 39 -19.53 18.63 8.85
N GLU A 40 -20.11 17.59 8.21
CA GLU A 40 -19.89 16.17 8.61
C GLU A 40 -18.49 15.65 8.25
N SER A 41 -17.88 16.17 7.19
CA SER A 41 -16.50 15.82 6.84
C SER A 41 -15.49 16.27 7.89
N LYS A 42 -15.83 17.25 8.72
CA LYS A 42 -14.93 17.73 9.78
C LYS A 42 -14.79 16.71 10.90
N ASP A 43 -15.87 16.06 11.33
CA ASP A 43 -15.79 15.13 12.47
C ASP A 43 -14.96 13.88 12.15
N ILE A 44 -15.11 13.32 10.93
CA ILE A 44 -14.30 12.18 10.47
C ILE A 44 -12.86 12.62 10.21
N MET A 45 -12.65 13.79 9.59
CA MET A 45 -11.30 14.29 9.35
C MET A 45 -10.59 14.64 10.66
N ASP A 46 -11.30 15.13 11.67
CA ASP A 46 -10.76 15.39 13.00
C ASP A 46 -10.39 14.06 13.70
N GLU A 47 -11.15 12.98 13.50
CA GLU A 47 -10.82 11.66 14.05
C GLU A 47 -9.63 11.01 13.32
N VAL A 48 -9.56 11.12 11.99
CA VAL A 48 -8.42 10.69 11.18
C VAL A 48 -7.18 11.52 11.49
N ASP A 49 -7.29 12.85 11.56
CA ASP A 49 -6.21 13.77 11.91
C ASP A 49 -5.71 13.50 13.33
N LYS A 50 -6.59 13.14 14.26
CA LYS A 50 -6.22 12.77 15.62
C LYS A 50 -5.53 11.41 15.68
N ALA A 51 -6.01 10.42 14.93
CA ALA A 51 -5.33 9.13 14.79
C ALA A 51 -3.96 9.28 14.09
N MET A 52 -3.88 10.12 13.07
CA MET A 52 -2.63 10.48 12.40
C MET A 52 -1.68 11.22 13.35
N ALA A 53 -2.17 12.18 14.12
CA ALA A 53 -1.40 12.92 15.12
C ALA A 53 -0.95 12.04 16.30
N GLU A 54 -1.72 11.01 16.68
CA GLU A 54 -1.32 10.02 17.68
C GLU A 54 -0.23 9.09 17.13
N MET A 55 -0.27 8.75 15.83
CA MET A 55 0.84 8.10 15.13
C MET A 55 2.05 9.02 14.95
N GLU A 56 1.84 10.33 14.79
CA GLU A 56 2.87 11.36 14.63
C GLU A 56 3.53 11.75 15.97
N GLY A 57 2.81 11.61 17.10
CA GLY A 57 3.28 11.95 18.44
C GLY A 57 4.44 11.08 18.95
N ASP A 58 4.63 9.91 18.35
CA ASP A 58 5.76 9.01 18.57
C ASP A 58 6.80 9.07 17.43
N ASP A 59 6.63 9.94 16.43
CA ASP A 59 7.57 10.06 15.29
C ASP A 59 8.92 10.64 15.76
N PRO A 60 10.01 9.84 15.76
CA PRO A 60 11.33 10.31 16.17
C PRO A 60 11.89 11.42 15.26
N TYR A 61 11.30 11.63 14.07
CA TYR A 61 11.79 12.54 13.05
C TYR A 61 11.10 13.90 13.02
N ALA A 62 10.15 14.18 13.94
CA ALA A 62 9.43 15.46 14.00
C ALA A 62 10.34 16.69 14.15
N SER A 63 11.55 16.51 14.69
CA SER A 63 12.56 17.56 14.88
C SER A 63 13.44 17.83 13.65
N ILE A 64 13.27 17.07 12.55
CA ILE A 64 14.14 17.12 11.38
C ILE A 64 13.51 17.99 10.30
N GLU A 65 14.25 19.01 9.84
CA GLU A 65 13.80 19.81 8.71
C GLU A 65 13.73 18.96 7.43
N PRO A 66 12.56 18.89 6.76
CA PRO A 66 12.40 18.04 5.59
C PRO A 66 13.08 18.64 4.36
N ASN A 67 13.90 17.84 3.69
CA ASN A 67 14.45 18.17 2.38
C ASN A 67 13.37 18.08 1.28
N ALA A 68 13.53 18.80 0.17
CA ALA A 68 12.56 18.76 -0.94
C ALA A 68 12.37 17.33 -1.49
N LEU A 69 13.44 16.53 -1.48
CA LEU A 69 13.42 15.12 -1.88
C LEU A 69 12.58 14.28 -0.91
N THR A 70 12.85 14.35 0.41
CA THR A 70 12.11 13.57 1.41
C THR A 70 10.64 13.96 1.41
N LYS A 71 10.32 15.25 1.28
CA LYS A 71 8.94 15.73 1.17
C LYS A 71 8.19 15.15 -0.04
N SER A 72 8.87 15.02 -1.18
CA SER A 72 8.27 14.46 -2.40
C SER A 72 8.00 12.97 -2.25
N ILE A 73 8.93 12.22 -1.64
CA ILE A 73 8.77 10.79 -1.36
C ILE A 73 7.68 10.55 -0.33
N ASP A 74 7.64 11.36 0.71
CA ASP A 74 6.66 11.24 1.79
C ASP A 74 5.26 11.52 1.24
N TRP A 75 5.11 12.55 0.39
CA TRP A 75 3.86 12.82 -0.31
C TRP A 75 3.43 11.66 -1.21
N LEU A 76 4.35 11.07 -1.97
CA LEU A 76 4.04 9.93 -2.85
C LEU A 76 3.59 8.70 -2.05
N SER A 77 4.25 8.44 -0.91
CA SER A 77 3.91 7.33 -0.01
C SER A 77 2.54 7.55 0.66
N ASN A 78 2.23 8.79 1.05
CA ASN A 78 0.92 9.15 1.58
C ASN A 78 -0.18 9.02 0.52
N ALA A 79 0.10 9.44 -0.71
CA ALA A 79 -0.81 9.27 -1.83
C ALA A 79 -1.10 7.79 -2.12
N SER A 80 -0.10 6.90 -2.00
CA SER A 80 -0.33 5.47 -2.19
C SER A 80 -1.23 4.88 -1.09
N GLY A 81 -1.07 5.31 0.15
CA GLY A 81 -1.96 4.93 1.27
C GLY A 81 -3.42 5.34 1.03
N VAL A 82 -3.66 6.59 0.65
CA VAL A 82 -5.00 7.10 0.32
C VAL A 82 -5.59 6.32 -0.85
N PHE A 83 -4.81 6.08 -1.90
CA PHE A 83 -5.25 5.31 -3.06
C PHE A 83 -5.69 3.89 -2.68
N VAL A 84 -4.91 3.20 -1.85
CA VAL A 84 -5.25 1.85 -1.38
C VAL A 84 -6.49 1.85 -0.49
N ALA A 85 -6.67 2.87 0.36
CA ALA A 85 -7.86 3.02 1.19
C ALA A 85 -9.15 3.06 0.35
N LEU A 86 -9.12 3.73 -0.81
CA LEU A 86 -10.24 3.73 -1.76
C LEU A 86 -10.46 2.37 -2.40
N TRP A 87 -9.39 1.64 -2.73
CA TRP A 87 -9.49 0.28 -3.26
C TRP A 87 -10.15 -0.70 -2.30
N THR A 88 -9.99 -0.53 -0.98
CA THR A 88 -10.59 -1.40 0.05
C THR A 88 -12.11 -1.48 -0.04
N VAL A 89 -12.76 -0.40 -0.50
CA VAL A 89 -14.23 -0.38 -0.70
C VAL A 89 -14.65 -1.44 -1.74
N ASN A 90 -13.85 -1.66 -2.78
CA ASN A 90 -14.16 -2.67 -3.81
C ASN A 90 -14.16 -4.08 -3.23
N ALA A 91 -13.19 -4.40 -2.35
CA ALA A 91 -13.13 -5.70 -1.69
C ALA A 91 -14.41 -5.95 -0.88
N VAL A 92 -14.87 -4.97 -0.10
CA VAL A 92 -16.12 -5.07 0.68
C VAL A 92 -17.32 -5.31 -0.23
N VAL A 93 -17.45 -4.54 -1.31
CA VAL A 93 -18.57 -4.67 -2.27
C VAL A 93 -18.56 -6.03 -2.96
N PHE A 94 -17.40 -6.52 -3.39
CA PHE A 94 -17.29 -7.81 -4.06
C PHE A 94 -17.65 -8.96 -3.11
N TYR A 95 -17.09 -9.00 -1.90
CA TYR A 95 -17.44 -10.05 -0.93
C TYR A 95 -18.90 -9.99 -0.51
N PHE A 96 -19.46 -8.79 -0.32
CA PHE A 96 -20.88 -8.65 -0.02
C PHE A 96 -21.74 -9.23 -1.15
N TYR A 97 -21.39 -8.93 -2.41
CA TYR A 97 -22.06 -9.50 -3.58
C TYR A 97 -21.95 -11.04 -3.61
N GLU A 98 -20.78 -11.63 -3.32
CA GLU A 98 -20.63 -13.08 -3.27
C GLU A 98 -21.49 -13.73 -2.18
N VAL A 99 -21.53 -13.13 -0.98
CA VAL A 99 -22.37 -13.64 0.12
C VAL A 99 -23.84 -13.60 -0.28
N VAL A 100 -24.31 -12.49 -0.85
CA VAL A 100 -25.70 -12.36 -1.34
C VAL A 100 -26.01 -13.42 -2.41
N MET A 101 -25.17 -13.53 -3.43
CA MET A 101 -25.38 -14.47 -4.54
C MET A 101 -25.35 -15.93 -4.09
N ARG A 102 -24.43 -16.28 -3.19
CA ARG A 102 -24.26 -17.64 -2.69
C ARG A 102 -25.38 -18.04 -1.74
N TYR A 103 -25.75 -17.20 -0.78
CA TYR A 103 -26.67 -17.61 0.28
C TYR A 103 -28.14 -17.29 0.00
N ILE A 104 -28.43 -16.23 -0.76
CA ILE A 104 -29.82 -15.85 -1.09
C ILE A 104 -30.25 -16.51 -2.40
N PHE A 105 -29.38 -16.46 -3.41
CA PHE A 105 -29.71 -16.92 -4.77
C PHE A 105 -29.19 -18.32 -5.09
N ASN A 106 -28.38 -18.93 -4.21
CA ASN A 106 -27.74 -20.23 -4.44
C ASN A 106 -26.94 -20.30 -5.75
N LEU A 107 -26.33 -19.18 -6.14
CA LEU A 107 -25.56 -18.99 -7.38
C LEU A 107 -24.15 -18.49 -7.01
N PRO A 108 -23.18 -19.39 -6.77
CA PRO A 108 -21.80 -18.99 -6.46
C PRO A 108 -21.17 -18.27 -7.65
N THR A 109 -20.33 -17.26 -7.40
CA THR A 109 -19.64 -16.52 -8.46
C THR A 109 -18.20 -17.00 -8.61
N ILE A 110 -17.74 -17.14 -9.85
CA ILE A 110 -16.39 -17.63 -10.15
C ILE A 110 -15.31 -16.53 -10.06
N TRP A 111 -15.70 -15.26 -10.15
CA TRP A 111 -14.77 -14.14 -10.31
C TRP A 111 -14.52 -13.39 -9.00
N VAL A 112 -15.45 -13.38 -8.04
CA VAL A 112 -15.33 -12.56 -6.83
C VAL A 112 -14.17 -13.01 -5.95
N HIS A 113 -14.06 -14.32 -5.69
CA HIS A 113 -12.99 -14.85 -4.86
C HIS A 113 -11.63 -14.46 -5.45
N GLU A 114 -11.47 -14.69 -6.75
CA GLU A 114 -10.22 -14.42 -7.46
C GLU A 114 -9.85 -12.93 -7.52
N SER A 115 -10.80 -12.10 -7.95
CA SER A 115 -10.60 -10.64 -7.98
C SER A 115 -10.23 -10.08 -6.61
N SER A 116 -10.89 -10.55 -5.55
CA SER A 116 -10.69 -10.02 -4.20
C SER A 116 -9.33 -10.39 -3.62
N TYR A 117 -8.87 -11.64 -3.77
CA TYR A 117 -7.54 -12.01 -3.24
C TYR A 117 -6.41 -11.33 -4.04
N LEU A 118 -6.56 -11.19 -5.36
CA LEU A 118 -5.59 -10.48 -6.20
C LEU A 118 -5.55 -8.99 -5.85
N LEU A 119 -6.71 -8.38 -5.61
CA LEU A 119 -6.82 -7.00 -5.13
C LEU A 119 -6.09 -6.82 -3.80
N PHE A 120 -6.30 -7.71 -2.83
CA PHE A 120 -5.58 -7.65 -1.56
C PHE A 120 -4.05 -7.75 -1.73
N GLY A 121 -3.57 -8.63 -2.61
CA GLY A 121 -2.15 -8.72 -2.93
C GLY A 121 -1.59 -7.41 -3.48
N MET A 122 -2.32 -6.78 -4.41
CA MET A 122 -1.95 -5.47 -4.95
C MET A 122 -1.94 -4.37 -3.87
N GLN A 123 -2.95 -4.34 -3.01
CA GLN A 123 -3.07 -3.39 -1.91
C GLN A 123 -1.91 -3.50 -0.92
N TYR A 124 -1.53 -4.72 -0.54
CA TYR A 124 -0.42 -4.96 0.39
C TYR A 124 0.89 -4.37 -0.12
N LEU A 125 1.17 -4.55 -1.41
CA LEU A 125 2.41 -4.09 -2.04
C LEU A 125 2.46 -2.57 -2.18
N LEU A 126 1.35 -1.92 -2.51
CA LEU A 126 1.27 -0.46 -2.62
C LEU A 126 1.28 0.25 -1.26
N THR A 127 0.77 -0.40 -0.21
CA THR A 127 0.73 0.15 1.16
C THR A 127 2.06 0.02 1.88
N GLY A 128 2.96 -0.87 1.44
CA GLY A 128 4.24 -1.10 2.10
C GLY A 128 5.06 0.18 2.33
N ALA A 129 5.08 1.09 1.36
CA ALA A 129 5.74 2.39 1.48
C ALA A 129 5.09 3.30 2.54
N PHE A 130 3.77 3.39 2.53
CA PHE A 130 2.99 4.14 3.52
C PHE A 130 3.23 3.60 4.94
N ALA A 131 3.16 2.28 5.11
CA ALA A 131 3.40 1.62 6.39
C ALA A 131 4.83 1.83 6.88
N LEU A 132 5.83 1.81 5.98
CA LEU A 132 7.23 2.04 6.35
C LEU A 132 7.45 3.46 6.86
N LEU A 133 6.80 4.44 6.23
CA LEU A 133 6.92 5.85 6.60
C LEU A 133 6.30 6.15 7.97
N HIS A 134 5.15 5.53 8.29
CA HIS A 134 4.47 5.71 9.57
C HIS A 134 4.91 4.69 10.65
N GLY A 135 6.06 4.02 10.46
CA GLY A 135 6.57 3.05 11.43
C GLY A 135 5.68 1.82 11.68
N SER A 136 4.63 1.63 10.87
CA SER A 136 3.65 0.54 10.97
C SER A 136 4.04 -0.69 10.14
N HIS A 137 5.14 -0.61 9.39
CA HIS A 137 5.71 -1.77 8.73
C HIS A 137 6.21 -2.77 9.77
N VAL A 138 5.86 -4.04 9.61
CA VAL A 138 6.19 -5.12 10.56
C VAL A 138 7.69 -5.10 10.86
N ARG A 139 8.01 -4.92 12.15
CA ARG A 139 9.37 -4.92 12.71
C ARG A 139 9.43 -5.80 13.96
N VAL A 140 10.60 -6.33 14.26
CA VAL A 140 10.84 -7.21 15.42
C VAL A 140 11.68 -6.45 16.46
N ASP A 141 11.04 -6.05 17.56
CA ASP A 141 11.62 -5.04 18.48
C ASP A 141 12.29 -5.61 19.75
N ILE A 142 12.57 -6.92 19.80
CA ILE A 142 13.04 -7.60 21.04
C ILE A 142 14.35 -6.98 21.56
N VAL A 143 15.30 -6.71 20.66
CA VAL A 143 16.59 -6.09 21.00
C VAL A 143 16.46 -4.56 21.02
N TYR A 144 15.63 -4.00 20.13
CA TYR A 144 15.43 -2.57 19.93
C TYR A 144 14.99 -1.86 21.22
N VAL A 145 14.01 -2.43 21.95
CA VAL A 145 13.45 -1.83 23.18
C VAL A 145 14.51 -1.70 24.28
N LYS A 146 15.49 -2.61 24.33
CA LYS A 146 16.54 -2.62 25.36
C LYS A 146 17.68 -1.63 25.08
N LEU A 147 17.73 -1.04 23.90
CA LEU A 147 18.81 -0.12 23.52
C LEU A 147 18.52 1.32 23.97
N PRO A 148 19.57 2.08 24.33
CA PRO A 148 19.44 3.52 24.54
C PRO A 148 19.05 4.23 23.23
N PRO A 149 18.51 5.46 23.28
CA PRO A 149 18.01 6.18 22.10
C PRO A 149 19.03 6.25 20.93
N LEU A 150 20.30 6.50 21.24
CA LEU A 150 21.38 6.54 20.25
C LEU A 150 21.65 5.16 19.62
N GLY A 151 21.53 4.10 20.42
CA GLY A 151 21.68 2.71 19.96
C GLY A 151 20.52 2.25 19.07
N ARG A 152 19.30 2.75 19.32
CA ARG A 152 18.13 2.50 18.47
C ARG A 152 18.32 3.04 17.06
N VAL A 153 18.74 4.30 16.93
CA VAL A 153 18.99 4.91 15.62
C VAL A 153 20.19 4.26 14.91
N GLY A 154 21.25 3.90 15.64
CA GLY A 154 22.35 3.12 15.08
C GLY A 154 21.89 1.76 14.52
N MET A 155 20.96 1.10 15.21
CA MET A 155 20.35 -0.15 14.77
C MET A 155 19.42 0.06 13.55
N ASP A 156 18.65 1.14 13.50
CA ASP A 156 17.83 1.50 12.34
C ASP A 156 18.71 1.71 11.08
N ILE A 157 19.84 2.40 11.22
CA ILE A 157 20.82 2.57 10.14
C ILE A 157 21.43 1.23 9.72
N LEU A 158 21.82 0.36 10.66
CA LEU A 158 22.38 -0.96 10.35
C LEU A 158 21.37 -1.83 9.61
N THR A 159 20.14 -1.92 10.12
CA THR A 159 19.06 -2.74 9.54
C THR A 159 18.63 -2.21 8.18
N SER A 160 18.79 -0.90 7.92
CA SER A 160 18.53 -0.31 6.60
C SER A 160 19.35 -0.96 5.47
N ILE A 161 20.57 -1.43 5.75
CA ILE A 161 21.42 -2.10 4.74
C ILE A 161 20.74 -3.37 4.24
N PHE A 162 20.26 -4.21 5.16
CA PHE A 162 19.53 -5.44 4.82
C PHE A 162 18.20 -5.13 4.13
N PHE A 163 17.52 -4.07 4.57
CA PHE A 163 16.32 -3.58 3.91
C PHE A 163 16.60 -3.20 2.44
N PHE A 164 17.69 -2.48 2.13
CA PHE A 164 18.01 -2.11 0.75
C PHE A 164 18.39 -3.31 -0.12
N VAL A 165 19.12 -4.28 0.43
CA VAL A 165 19.40 -5.54 -0.27
C VAL A 165 18.09 -6.25 -0.64
N PHE A 166 17.16 -6.35 0.31
CA PHE A 166 15.84 -6.92 0.05
C PHE A 166 15.04 -6.11 -0.96
N ALA A 167 14.95 -4.78 -0.81
CA ALA A 167 14.19 -3.90 -1.69
C ALA A 167 14.71 -3.93 -3.14
N LEU A 168 16.03 -3.95 -3.33
CA LEU A 168 16.65 -4.08 -4.65
C LEU A 168 16.40 -5.45 -5.27
N ALA A 169 16.51 -6.53 -4.50
CA ALA A 169 16.19 -7.87 -4.95
C ALA A 169 14.70 -8.00 -5.34
N MET A 170 13.81 -7.41 -4.54
CA MET A 170 12.38 -7.35 -4.80
C MET A 170 12.08 -6.54 -6.08
N LEU A 171 12.75 -5.41 -6.29
CA LEU A 171 12.60 -4.60 -7.50
C LEU A 171 13.03 -5.37 -8.76
N TRP A 172 14.19 -6.03 -8.70
CA TRP A 172 14.71 -6.81 -9.82
C TRP A 172 13.80 -8.00 -10.16
N THR A 173 13.38 -8.76 -9.15
CA THR A 173 12.50 -9.92 -9.36
C THR A 173 11.10 -9.51 -9.82
N SER A 174 10.56 -8.40 -9.31
CA SER A 174 9.27 -7.88 -9.76
C SER A 174 9.32 -7.41 -11.22
N TRP A 175 10.44 -6.79 -11.64
CA TRP A 175 10.66 -6.40 -13.03
C TRP A 175 10.68 -7.61 -13.97
N THR A 176 11.48 -8.64 -13.65
CA THR A 176 11.56 -9.84 -14.48
C THR A 176 10.21 -10.54 -14.55
N PHE A 177 9.50 -10.65 -13.42
CA PHE A 177 8.17 -11.25 -13.39
C PHE A 177 7.15 -10.49 -14.22
N MET A 178 7.16 -9.16 -14.18
CA MET A 178 6.28 -8.32 -14.99
C MET A 178 6.50 -8.55 -16.48
N ILE A 179 7.76 -8.46 -16.95
CA ILE A 179 8.10 -8.64 -18.36
C ILE A 179 7.76 -10.05 -18.84
N SER A 180 8.18 -11.06 -18.09
CA SER A 180 7.88 -12.46 -18.40
C SER A 180 6.37 -12.73 -18.49
N SER A 181 5.56 -12.14 -17.61
CA SER A 181 4.10 -12.27 -17.64
C SER A 181 3.46 -11.64 -18.87
N MET A 182 3.98 -10.48 -19.30
CA MET A 182 3.52 -9.79 -20.52
C MET A 182 3.90 -10.58 -21.78
N GLU A 183 5.12 -11.10 -21.85
CA GLU A 183 5.61 -11.88 -23.01
C GLU A 183 4.85 -13.20 -23.17
N MET A 184 4.55 -13.88 -22.05
CA MET A 184 3.84 -15.16 -22.07
C MET A 184 2.31 -15.02 -22.14
N GLY A 185 1.77 -13.80 -21.99
CA GLY A 185 0.32 -13.60 -21.91
C GLY A 185 -0.31 -14.38 -20.74
N GLU A 186 0.36 -14.38 -19.59
CA GLU A 186 0.02 -15.24 -18.45
C GLU A 186 -1.38 -14.91 -17.91
N ILE A 187 -2.17 -15.96 -17.75
CA ILE A 187 -3.49 -15.94 -17.14
C ILE A 187 -3.49 -16.79 -15.89
N SER A 188 -4.44 -16.50 -15.00
CA SER A 188 -4.67 -17.33 -13.83
C SER A 188 -5.03 -18.76 -14.17
N LEU A 189 -4.68 -19.65 -13.23
CA LEU A 189 -5.06 -21.06 -13.24
C LEU A 189 -6.50 -21.27 -12.74
N GLU A 190 -7.08 -20.25 -12.12
CA GLU A 190 -8.46 -20.28 -11.65
C GLU A 190 -9.47 -20.19 -12.81
N THR A 191 -10.72 -20.54 -12.55
CA THR A 191 -11.76 -20.63 -13.59
C THR A 191 -12.08 -19.30 -14.27
N TRP A 192 -11.86 -18.15 -13.60
CA TRP A 192 -12.11 -16.84 -14.20
C TRP A 192 -10.95 -16.37 -15.09
N GLY A 193 -9.74 -16.91 -14.93
CA GLY A 193 -8.65 -16.81 -15.90
C GLY A 193 -8.19 -15.39 -16.20
N ILE A 194 -8.12 -14.52 -15.19
CA ILE A 194 -7.72 -13.12 -15.37
C ILE A 194 -6.23 -12.98 -15.70
N GLN A 195 -5.87 -11.92 -16.47
CA GLN A 195 -4.48 -11.63 -16.82
C GLN A 195 -3.66 -11.24 -15.58
N TYR A 196 -2.46 -11.82 -15.44
CA TYR A 196 -1.60 -11.58 -14.28
C TYR A 196 -0.65 -10.38 -14.40
N TRP A 197 -0.40 -9.91 -15.62
CA TRP A 197 0.53 -8.81 -15.84
C TRP A 197 0.20 -7.53 -15.06
N PRO A 198 -1.08 -7.11 -14.83
CA PRO A 198 -1.36 -5.89 -14.05
C PRO A 198 -1.05 -6.08 -12.56
N ILE A 199 -1.23 -7.29 -12.03
CA ILE A 199 -0.86 -7.60 -10.64
C ILE A 199 0.66 -7.54 -10.50
N LYS A 200 1.40 -8.16 -11.42
CA LYS A 200 2.88 -8.15 -11.41
C LYS A 200 3.46 -6.76 -11.66
N MET A 201 2.79 -5.94 -12.48
CA MET A 201 3.12 -4.52 -12.62
C MET A 201 2.96 -3.78 -11.29
N THR A 202 1.92 -4.08 -10.51
CA THR A 202 1.73 -3.49 -9.18
C THR A 202 2.83 -3.93 -8.21
N MET A 203 3.37 -5.14 -8.33
CA MET A 203 4.57 -5.56 -7.58
C MET A 203 5.78 -4.69 -7.90
N PHE A 204 6.00 -4.41 -9.18
CA PHE A 204 7.09 -3.53 -9.61
C PHE A 204 6.90 -2.10 -9.09
N ILE A 205 5.69 -1.55 -9.19
CA ILE A 205 5.39 -0.20 -8.66
C ILE A 205 5.56 -0.17 -7.13
N GLY A 206 5.05 -1.16 -6.40
CA GLY A 206 5.18 -1.25 -4.95
C GLY A 206 6.63 -1.36 -4.48
N SER A 207 7.46 -2.13 -5.21
CA SER A 207 8.90 -2.23 -4.92
C SER A 207 9.67 -0.94 -5.17
N ILE A 208 9.28 -0.13 -6.17
CA ILE A 208 9.82 1.22 -6.35
C ILE A 208 9.40 2.11 -5.16
N LEU A 209 8.12 2.09 -4.79
CA LEU A 209 7.59 2.93 -3.71
C LEU A 209 8.28 2.63 -2.37
N ILE A 210 8.43 1.35 -2.01
CA ILE A 210 9.07 0.98 -0.74
C ILE A 210 10.56 1.35 -0.74
N LEU A 211 11.25 1.23 -1.88
CA LEU A 211 12.64 1.63 -2.02
C LEU A 211 12.79 3.14 -1.81
N LEU A 212 11.91 3.95 -2.42
CA LEU A 212 11.89 5.40 -2.22
C LEU A 212 11.62 5.74 -0.75
N ALA A 213 10.58 5.16 -0.14
CA ALA A 213 10.26 5.37 1.28
C ALA A 213 11.45 5.00 2.19
N GLY A 214 12.17 3.93 1.87
CA GLY A 214 13.40 3.54 2.57
C GLY A 214 14.53 4.56 2.46
N VAL A 215 14.70 5.21 1.29
CA VAL A 215 15.67 6.31 1.13
C VAL A 215 15.28 7.51 2.00
N SER A 216 13.99 7.86 2.06
CA SER A 216 13.51 8.94 2.95
C SER A 216 13.81 8.60 4.41
N LYS A 217 13.45 7.37 4.85
CA LYS A 217 13.70 6.90 6.21
C LYS A 217 15.19 6.92 6.57
N LEU A 218 16.06 6.33 5.74
CA LEU A 218 17.51 6.32 5.99
C LEU A 218 18.09 7.73 6.10
N THR A 219 17.63 8.66 5.26
CA THR A 219 18.09 10.06 5.33
C THR A 219 17.71 10.69 6.66
N LYS A 220 16.48 10.47 7.14
CA LYS A 220 16.01 10.96 8.45
C LYS A 220 16.79 10.30 9.60
N ASP A 221 17.04 8.99 9.55
CA ASP A 221 17.84 8.27 10.54
C ASP A 221 19.26 8.82 10.69
N ILE A 222 19.94 9.11 9.57
CA ILE A 222 21.29 9.67 9.58
C ILE A 222 21.31 11.08 10.19
N LEU A 223 20.32 11.92 9.85
CA LEU A 223 20.20 13.26 10.40
C LEU A 223 19.93 13.22 11.91
N LEU A 224 19.03 12.33 12.34
CA LEU A 224 18.69 12.13 13.75
C LEU A 224 19.92 11.66 14.55
N PHE A 225 20.68 10.72 14.01
CA PHE A 225 21.91 10.23 14.63
C PHE A 225 22.94 11.36 14.82
N LYS A 226 23.10 12.22 13.80
CA LYS A 226 24.02 13.37 13.87
C LYS A 226 23.57 14.39 14.91
N GLN A 227 22.28 14.72 14.95
CA GLN A 227 21.72 15.65 15.94
C GLN A 227 21.90 15.13 17.37
N MET A 228 21.58 13.87 17.64
CA MET A 228 21.73 13.28 18.98
C MET A 228 23.19 13.12 19.42
N SER A 229 24.08 12.79 18.49
CA SER A 229 25.53 12.72 18.75
C SER A 229 26.11 14.08 19.15
N GLN A 230 25.63 15.16 18.51
CA GLN A 230 26.05 16.53 18.83
C GLN A 230 25.41 17.06 20.13
N GLY A 231 24.15 16.71 20.41
CA GLY A 231 23.44 17.12 21.63
C GLY A 231 23.88 16.39 22.90
N GLY A 232 24.44 15.18 22.79
CA GLY A 232 25.00 14.44 23.93
C GLY A 232 26.43 14.84 24.34
N ALA A 233 27.04 15.82 23.66
CA ALA A 233 28.38 16.34 23.96
C ALA A 233 28.36 17.66 24.78
N ALA A 234 27.23 18.02 25.37
CA ALA A 234 27.05 19.20 26.22
C ALA A 234 26.71 18.80 27.67
#